data_AF-A0A6M8WE71-F1
#
_entry.id   AF-A0A6M8WE71-F1
#
_cell.length_a   1.000
_cell.length_b   1.000
_cell.length_c   1.000
_cell.angle_alpha   90.00
_cell.angle_beta   90.00
_cell.angle_gamma   90.00
#
_symmetry.space_group_name_H-M   'P 1'
#
loop_
_entity.id
_entity.type
_entity.pdbx_description
1 polymer ?
#
loop_
_entity_poly.entity_id
_entity_poly.type
_entity_poly.pdbx_seq_one_letter_code
_entity_poly.pdbx_strand_id
1 'polypeptide(L)'
;MTNTTLDPKRRKLLKGGAIAAAGAAMAGFSAPAISKSRTKWTMVSTWPRNLPGLGTGAQYFADMVTQVSGGDFTIELHPSGEIVPAFESIDAVGSGTVEIGHGAPYYWKGKAPATQFLSNMPFGLTAQEYNAWYYFGGGMELADKVYRDQLGCKFVLCGNTGVQHPGWSTKEVKSLADFKGLKMRMPGIAAEAMKQLGAVVVNVPGSEVTAALASGTVDWVEWNNPHGEASMAFYRFAKYYYTPGFHESGTALELFINSKAWDGLSKENQALIEQCAAATNVRMLSEFVWYSGPQFQEFISKHGTQERVIDDESLVAIGNEIGKVIETIISSDKYSREVYASLMKARELQMPYSNNTEVEFMRARALPYVFPKV
;
A
#
# COMPACT_ATOMS: atom_id res chain seq x y z
N MET A 1 -72.42 -20.41 -43.10
CA MET A 1 -73.39 -19.41 -43.57
C MET A 1 -72.61 -18.22 -44.10
N THR A 2 -72.89 -17.82 -45.35
CA THR A 2 -72.65 -16.52 -46.02
C THR A 2 -71.22 -15.97 -46.05
N ASN A 3 -70.53 -16.08 -47.22
CA ASN A 3 -70.42 -15.06 -48.29
C ASN A 3 -69.30 -14.03 -47.96
N THR A 4 -68.37 -13.60 -48.81
CA THR A 4 -68.42 -13.35 -50.27
C THR A 4 -66.99 -13.03 -50.78
N THR A 5 -66.64 -13.56 -51.96
CA THR A 5 -65.88 -12.96 -53.10
C THR A 5 -64.42 -12.48 -53.00
N LEU A 6 -63.67 -12.97 -54.00
CA LEU A 6 -62.29 -12.72 -54.44
C LEU A 6 -62.14 -11.49 -55.37
N ASP A 7 -60.95 -10.85 -55.27
CA ASP A 7 -60.01 -10.31 -56.31
C ASP A 7 -60.54 -9.29 -57.38
N PRO A 8 -59.79 -8.23 -57.81
CA PRO A 8 -58.61 -8.41 -58.68
C PRO A 8 -57.47 -7.34 -58.62
N LYS A 9 -56.24 -7.85 -58.69
CA LYS A 9 -55.09 -7.40 -59.52
C LYS A 9 -55.12 -6.01 -60.19
N ARG A 10 -54.02 -5.24 -60.00
CA ARG A 10 -53.36 -4.29 -60.94
C ARG A 10 -52.07 -3.80 -60.26
N ARG A 11 -50.83 -4.10 -60.68
CA ARG A 11 -50.14 -3.71 -61.93
C ARG A 11 -48.91 -4.63 -62.09
N LYS A 12 -48.80 -5.36 -63.20
CA LYS A 12 -47.82 -5.13 -64.30
C LYS A 12 -46.38 -4.90 -63.79
N LEU A 13 -45.51 -5.91 -63.84
CA LEU A 13 -44.82 -6.40 -65.06
C LEU A 13 -43.85 -5.36 -65.61
N LEU A 14 -42.55 -5.48 -65.28
CA LEU A 14 -41.45 -5.14 -66.19
C LEU A 14 -40.26 -6.07 -65.91
N LYS A 15 -40.06 -7.00 -66.87
CA LYS A 15 -38.81 -7.38 -67.55
C LYS A 15 -37.59 -7.68 -66.66
N GLY A 16 -36.95 -8.84 -66.69
CA GLY A 16 -36.97 -9.94 -67.66
C GLY A 16 -35.54 -10.50 -67.80
N GLY A 17 -35.43 -11.80 -68.11
CA GLY A 17 -34.23 -12.38 -68.73
C GLY A 17 -33.14 -12.87 -67.79
N ALA A 18 -33.06 -14.18 -67.64
CA ALA A 18 -31.90 -14.94 -67.18
C ALA A 18 -30.69 -14.81 -68.12
N ILE A 19 -29.46 -15.04 -67.62
CA ILE A 19 -28.49 -16.07 -68.09
C ILE A 19 -27.13 -15.89 -67.38
N ALA A 20 -26.62 -17.01 -66.84
CA ALA A 20 -25.23 -17.46 -66.63
C ALA A 20 -24.19 -16.61 -65.85
N ALA A 21 -23.73 -17.24 -64.75
CA ALA A 21 -22.33 -17.46 -64.33
C ALA A 21 -21.25 -16.42 -64.68
N ALA A 22 -20.79 -15.66 -63.67
CA ALA A 22 -19.37 -15.40 -63.34
C ALA A 22 -19.30 -14.54 -62.06
N GLY A 23 -18.20 -14.66 -61.32
CA GLY A 23 -18.09 -14.27 -59.91
C GLY A 23 -18.26 -12.79 -59.59
N ALA A 24 -18.67 -12.54 -58.35
CA ALA A 24 -18.15 -11.44 -57.55
C ALA A 24 -18.05 -11.94 -56.11
N ALA A 25 -16.82 -12.14 -55.67
CA ALA A 25 -16.47 -12.35 -54.29
C ALA A 25 -17.05 -11.20 -53.46
N MET A 26 -18.09 -11.48 -52.66
CA MET A 26 -18.28 -10.73 -51.42
C MET A 26 -17.19 -11.23 -50.48
N ALA A 27 -15.96 -10.76 -50.71
CA ALA A 27 -14.93 -10.79 -49.71
C ALA A 27 -15.55 -10.15 -48.48
N GLY A 28 -15.87 -10.98 -47.49
CA GLY A 28 -16.12 -10.50 -46.15
C GLY A 28 -14.89 -9.71 -45.79
N PHE A 29 -15.00 -8.39 -45.79
CA PHE A 29 -14.09 -7.55 -45.06
C PHE A 29 -14.28 -7.99 -43.61
N SER A 30 -13.48 -8.96 -43.18
CA SER A 30 -13.14 -9.12 -41.78
C SER A 30 -12.69 -7.73 -41.36
N ALA A 31 -13.52 -7.07 -40.54
CA ALA A 31 -13.13 -5.81 -39.93
C ALA A 31 -11.68 -5.98 -39.44
N PRO A 32 -10.77 -5.06 -39.77
CA PRO A 32 -9.38 -5.23 -39.38
C PRO A 32 -9.40 -5.48 -37.88
N ALA A 33 -8.91 -6.66 -37.47
CA ALA A 33 -8.68 -6.92 -36.07
C ALA A 33 -7.73 -5.82 -35.63
N ILE A 34 -8.25 -4.81 -34.93
CA ILE A 34 -7.43 -3.76 -34.35
C ILE A 34 -6.50 -4.52 -33.43
N SER A 35 -5.25 -4.68 -33.86
CA SER A 35 -4.19 -5.23 -33.03
C SER A 35 -4.08 -4.29 -31.85
N LYS A 36 -4.70 -4.66 -30.72
CA LYS A 36 -4.51 -3.94 -29.47
C LYS A 36 -3.01 -3.94 -29.18
N SER A 37 -2.42 -2.76 -29.11
CA SER A 37 -1.01 -2.62 -28.77
C SER A 37 -0.81 -3.21 -27.38
N ARG A 38 0.01 -4.26 -27.27
CA ARG A 38 0.33 -4.85 -25.98
C ARG A 38 1.29 -3.94 -25.23
N THR A 39 0.87 -3.43 -24.08
CA THR A 39 1.74 -2.69 -23.17
C THR A 39 2.46 -3.69 -22.27
N LYS A 40 3.78 -3.59 -22.17
CA LYS A 40 4.58 -4.35 -21.20
C LYS A 40 5.39 -3.37 -20.38
N TRP A 41 5.19 -3.38 -19.06
CA TRP A 41 5.93 -2.56 -18.11
C TRP A 41 6.77 -3.43 -17.18
N THR A 42 7.83 -2.85 -16.66
CA THR A 42 8.71 -3.44 -15.65
C THR A 42 8.44 -2.78 -14.30
N MET A 43 8.16 -3.57 -13.28
CA MET A 43 7.97 -3.11 -11.91
C MET A 43 9.14 -3.49 -11.01
N VAL A 44 9.73 -2.51 -10.31
CA VAL A 44 10.71 -2.77 -9.24
C VAL A 44 10.05 -2.65 -7.86
N SER A 45 10.37 -3.56 -6.95
CA SER A 45 9.80 -3.57 -5.60
C SER A 45 10.87 -3.35 -4.54
N THR A 46 10.52 -2.61 -3.47
CA THR A 46 11.37 -2.50 -2.27
C THR A 46 11.34 -3.74 -1.39
N TRP A 47 10.54 -4.75 -1.76
CA TRP A 47 10.29 -5.96 -0.97
C TRP A 47 10.99 -7.19 -1.55
N PRO A 48 11.46 -8.13 -0.70
CA PRO A 48 11.85 -9.46 -1.14
C PRO A 48 10.71 -10.19 -1.85
N ARG A 49 11.06 -11.11 -2.75
CA ARG A 49 10.07 -11.97 -3.43
C ARG A 49 9.28 -12.77 -2.39
N ASN A 50 7.97 -12.87 -2.59
CA ASN A 50 7.05 -13.62 -1.73
C ASN A 50 6.98 -13.16 -0.26
N LEU A 51 7.48 -11.98 0.09
CA LEU A 51 7.28 -11.45 1.43
C LEU A 51 5.76 -11.25 1.67
N PRO A 52 5.16 -11.88 2.70
CA PRO A 52 3.71 -11.84 2.90
C PRO A 52 3.14 -10.43 3.08
N GLY A 53 1.94 -10.21 2.54
CA GLY A 53 1.31 -8.91 2.37
C GLY A 53 2.02 -7.97 1.39
N LEU A 54 3.30 -7.65 1.63
CA LEU A 54 4.04 -6.62 0.88
C LEU A 54 4.47 -7.08 -0.52
N GLY A 55 5.30 -8.12 -0.59
CA GLY A 55 5.79 -8.69 -1.85
C GLY A 55 4.70 -9.46 -2.60
N THR A 56 3.87 -10.20 -1.86
CA THR A 56 2.70 -10.89 -2.43
C THR A 56 1.64 -9.92 -2.93
N GLY A 57 1.41 -8.78 -2.25
CA GLY A 57 0.49 -7.73 -2.70
C GLY A 57 0.98 -7.02 -3.96
N ALA A 58 2.29 -6.73 -4.06
CA ALA A 58 2.88 -6.18 -5.28
C ALA A 58 2.72 -7.14 -6.48
N GLN A 59 2.95 -8.45 -6.27
CA GLN A 59 2.73 -9.45 -7.31
C GLN A 59 1.24 -9.55 -7.69
N TYR A 60 0.34 -9.56 -6.70
CA TYR A 60 -1.09 -9.56 -6.94
C TYR A 60 -1.54 -8.39 -7.82
N PHE A 61 -1.02 -7.18 -7.58
CA PHE A 61 -1.30 -6.03 -8.44
C PHE A 61 -0.87 -6.28 -9.90
N ALA A 62 0.35 -6.75 -10.13
CA ALA A 62 0.87 -7.04 -11.48
C ALA A 62 0.04 -8.12 -12.20
N ASP A 63 -0.34 -9.17 -11.48
CA ASP A 63 -1.17 -10.27 -11.99
C ASP A 63 -2.58 -9.76 -12.34
N MET A 64 -3.18 -8.92 -11.49
CA MET A 64 -4.51 -8.35 -11.72
C MET A 64 -4.57 -7.46 -12.95
N VAL A 65 -3.56 -6.61 -13.18
CA VAL A 65 -3.49 -5.78 -14.41
C VAL A 65 -3.45 -6.67 -15.65
N THR A 66 -2.65 -7.73 -15.60
CA THR A 66 -2.56 -8.73 -16.68
C THR A 66 -3.88 -9.45 -16.91
N GLN A 67 -4.54 -9.90 -15.84
CA GLN A 67 -5.77 -10.68 -15.92
C GLN A 67 -6.95 -9.83 -16.41
N VAL A 68 -7.15 -8.63 -15.84
CA VAL A 68 -8.29 -7.76 -16.17
C VAL A 68 -8.16 -7.18 -17.58
N SER A 69 -6.93 -6.93 -18.05
CA SER A 69 -6.69 -6.50 -19.44
C SER A 69 -6.79 -7.64 -20.47
N GLY A 70 -6.99 -8.88 -20.06
CA GLY A 70 -6.94 -10.03 -20.96
C GLY A 70 -5.55 -10.25 -21.58
N GLY A 71 -4.49 -9.78 -20.91
CA GLY A 71 -3.10 -9.84 -21.38
C GLY A 71 -2.67 -8.68 -22.30
N ASP A 72 -3.53 -7.69 -22.53
CA ASP A 72 -3.19 -6.50 -23.33
C ASP A 72 -2.22 -5.57 -22.58
N PHE A 73 -2.24 -5.58 -21.26
CA PHE A 73 -1.30 -4.86 -20.41
C PHE A 73 -0.66 -5.84 -19.42
N THR A 74 0.63 -6.11 -19.57
CA THR A 74 1.40 -6.95 -18.64
C THR A 74 2.40 -6.14 -17.83
N ILE A 75 2.59 -6.54 -16.57
CA ILE A 75 3.59 -5.95 -15.65
C ILE A 75 4.50 -7.08 -15.17
N GLU A 76 5.80 -6.96 -15.42
CA GLU A 76 6.81 -7.91 -14.94
C GLU A 76 7.43 -7.39 -13.63
N LEU A 77 7.22 -8.10 -12.52
CA LEU A 77 7.71 -7.70 -11.20
C LEU A 77 9.11 -8.26 -10.90
N HIS A 78 10.01 -7.35 -10.55
CA HIS A 78 11.35 -7.61 -10.01
C HIS A 78 11.41 -7.23 -8.52
N PRO A 79 11.73 -8.17 -7.61
CA PRO A 79 11.89 -7.95 -6.19
C PRO A 79 13.11 -7.08 -5.87
N SER A 80 13.21 -6.67 -4.60
CA SER A 80 14.30 -5.87 -4.05
C SER A 80 15.68 -6.40 -4.45
N GLY A 81 16.49 -5.54 -5.04
CA GLY A 81 17.88 -5.83 -5.41
C GLY A 81 18.06 -6.59 -6.73
N GLU A 82 16.99 -7.01 -7.42
CA GLU A 82 17.13 -7.75 -8.69
C GLU A 82 17.52 -6.83 -9.86
N ILE A 83 16.95 -5.62 -9.92
CA ILE A 83 17.32 -4.59 -10.91
C ILE A 83 18.14 -3.47 -10.25
N VAL A 84 17.64 -2.93 -9.14
CA VAL A 84 18.28 -1.87 -8.35
C VAL A 84 18.12 -2.14 -6.85
N PRO A 85 19.02 -1.61 -5.99
CA PRO A 85 18.81 -1.59 -4.55
C PRO A 85 17.45 -0.99 -4.16
N ALA A 86 16.85 -1.48 -3.08
CA ALA A 86 15.50 -1.07 -2.66
C ALA A 86 15.33 0.46 -2.58
N PHE A 87 16.26 1.15 -1.92
CA PHE A 87 16.18 2.60 -1.71
C PHE A 87 16.56 3.44 -2.95
N GLU A 88 17.05 2.81 -4.02
CA GLU A 88 17.33 3.45 -5.31
C GLU A 88 16.16 3.28 -6.31
N SER A 89 15.13 2.51 -5.96
CA SER A 89 14.00 2.21 -6.85
C SER A 89 13.25 3.46 -7.32
N ILE A 90 13.07 4.46 -6.44
CA ILE A 90 12.40 5.72 -6.81
C ILE A 90 13.18 6.50 -7.89
N ASP A 91 14.51 6.44 -7.89
CA ASP A 91 15.34 7.12 -8.89
C ASP A 91 15.29 6.39 -10.23
N ALA A 92 15.30 5.05 -10.20
CA ALA A 92 15.15 4.23 -11.40
C ALA A 92 13.80 4.51 -12.10
N VAL A 93 12.72 4.65 -11.33
CA VAL A 93 11.41 4.99 -11.89
C VAL A 93 11.33 6.47 -12.32
N GLY A 94 11.76 7.40 -11.46
CA GLY A 94 11.69 8.84 -11.74
C GLY A 94 12.47 9.24 -12.99
N SER A 95 13.62 8.60 -13.24
CA SER A 95 14.42 8.77 -14.46
C SER A 95 13.82 8.09 -15.71
N GLY A 96 12.90 7.14 -15.53
CA GLY A 96 12.31 6.36 -16.63
C GLY A 96 13.13 5.14 -17.04
N THR A 97 14.01 4.64 -16.17
CA THR A 97 14.76 3.39 -16.39
C THR A 97 13.83 2.17 -16.37
N VAL A 98 12.82 2.21 -15.48
CA VAL A 98 11.70 1.27 -15.41
C VAL A 98 10.41 2.06 -15.20
N GLU A 99 9.26 1.55 -15.61
CA GLU A 99 8.04 2.35 -15.67
C GLU A 99 7.36 2.52 -14.32
N ILE A 100 7.48 1.54 -13.43
CA ILE A 100 6.72 1.49 -12.19
C ILE A 100 7.55 0.88 -11.07
N GLY A 101 7.27 1.30 -9.85
CA GLY A 101 7.75 0.61 -8.66
C GLY A 101 6.70 0.57 -7.57
N HIS A 102 6.90 -0.34 -6.63
CA HIS A 102 6.04 -0.54 -5.48
C HIS A 102 6.86 -0.47 -4.20
N GLY A 103 6.37 0.28 -3.22
CA GLY A 103 7.12 0.51 -1.98
C GLY A 103 6.31 1.28 -0.97
N ALA A 104 7.02 2.04 -0.13
CA ALA A 104 6.43 2.83 0.93
C ALA A 104 6.96 4.27 0.89
N PRO A 105 6.09 5.29 0.92
CA PRO A 105 6.48 6.68 0.70
C PRO A 105 7.60 7.20 1.60
N TYR A 106 7.63 6.79 2.87
CA TYR A 106 8.61 7.25 3.86
C TYR A 106 10.08 6.87 3.58
N TYR A 107 10.35 5.96 2.63
CA TYR A 107 11.71 5.64 2.20
C TYR A 107 12.33 6.78 1.38
N TRP A 108 11.51 7.67 0.82
CA TRP A 108 11.95 8.78 -0.01
C TRP A 108 12.18 10.08 0.77
N LYS A 109 12.18 10.01 2.11
CA LYS A 109 12.30 11.20 2.99
C LYS A 109 13.52 12.08 2.68
N GLY A 110 14.62 11.48 2.21
CA GLY A 110 15.84 12.20 1.84
C GLY A 110 15.73 12.98 0.53
N LYS A 111 14.68 12.74 -0.27
CA LYS A 111 14.40 13.41 -1.55
C LYS A 111 13.20 14.35 -1.45
N ALA A 112 12.13 13.88 -0.82
CA ALA A 112 10.89 14.62 -0.61
C ALA A 112 10.42 14.42 0.84
N PRO A 113 10.71 15.37 1.76
CA PRO A 113 10.41 15.19 3.19
C PRO A 113 8.93 14.90 3.50
N ALA A 114 8.04 15.45 2.67
CA ALA A 114 6.58 15.29 2.76
C ALA A 114 6.10 13.83 2.61
N THR A 115 6.87 12.97 1.93
CA THR A 115 6.45 11.58 1.68
C THR A 115 6.34 10.76 2.97
N GLN A 116 7.01 11.18 4.04
CA GLN A 116 6.85 10.53 5.35
C GLN A 116 5.39 10.55 5.80
N PHE A 117 4.72 11.69 5.65
CA PHE A 117 3.31 11.86 6.04
C PHE A 117 2.34 11.11 5.12
N LEU A 118 2.72 10.92 3.86
CA LEU A 118 1.96 10.13 2.88
C LEU A 118 2.00 8.63 3.22
N SER A 119 3.11 8.14 3.78
CA SER A 119 3.18 6.76 4.26
C SER A 119 2.37 6.61 5.55
N ASN A 120 2.76 7.37 6.59
CA ASN A 120 2.18 7.30 7.92
C ASN A 120 2.61 8.50 8.78
N MET A 121 1.68 9.02 9.59
CA MET A 121 1.96 9.96 10.68
C MET A 121 1.85 9.21 12.00
N PRO A 122 2.91 9.17 12.84
CA PRO A 122 2.82 8.58 14.17
C PRO A 122 1.68 9.21 14.98
N PHE A 123 0.92 8.38 15.70
CA PHE A 123 -0.34 8.77 16.38
C PHE A 123 -1.39 9.45 15.45
N GLY A 124 -1.33 9.14 14.17
CA GLY A 124 -2.12 9.75 13.11
C GLY A 124 -3.45 9.04 12.85
N LEU A 125 -3.70 8.78 11.57
CA LEU A 125 -4.93 8.15 11.09
C LEU A 125 -4.80 6.62 11.13
N THR A 126 -5.92 5.94 11.37
CA THR A 126 -6.05 4.50 11.12
C THR A 126 -6.02 4.20 9.61
N ALA A 127 -5.83 2.94 9.21
CA ALA A 127 -5.90 2.55 7.80
C ALA A 127 -7.22 2.94 7.10
N GLN A 128 -8.34 2.83 7.81
CA GLN A 128 -9.66 3.23 7.29
C GLN A 128 -9.75 4.74 7.08
N GLU A 129 -9.24 5.52 8.02
CA GLU A 129 -9.20 6.98 7.93
C GLU A 129 -8.19 7.46 6.87
N TYR A 130 -7.06 6.77 6.69
CA TYR A 130 -6.12 7.00 5.59
C TYR A 130 -6.80 6.77 4.25
N ASN A 131 -7.52 5.65 4.07
CA ASN A 131 -8.29 5.41 2.86
C ASN A 131 -9.32 6.52 2.61
N ALA A 132 -10.07 6.93 3.64
CA ALA A 132 -11.02 8.04 3.53
C ALA A 132 -10.34 9.35 3.12
N TRP A 133 -9.17 9.66 3.71
CA TRP A 133 -8.41 10.85 3.37
C TRP A 133 -7.87 10.82 1.94
N TYR A 134 -7.33 9.69 1.49
CA TYR A 134 -6.83 9.54 0.12
C TYR A 134 -7.93 9.69 -0.92
N TYR A 135 -9.08 9.02 -0.73
CA TYR A 135 -10.15 8.99 -1.73
C TYR A 135 -11.10 10.19 -1.66
N PHE A 136 -11.31 10.78 -0.48
CA PHE A 136 -12.31 11.83 -0.26
C PHE A 136 -11.77 13.08 0.44
N GLY A 137 -10.62 12.99 1.10
CA GLY A 137 -9.98 14.10 1.81
C GLY A 137 -8.95 14.88 0.98
N GLY A 138 -8.79 14.55 -0.31
CA GLY A 138 -7.83 15.20 -1.21
C GLY A 138 -6.39 14.70 -1.04
N GLY A 139 -6.18 13.59 -0.32
CA GLY A 139 -4.84 13.05 -0.07
C GLY A 139 -4.16 12.53 -1.33
N MET A 140 -4.91 11.94 -2.27
CA MET A 140 -4.35 11.41 -3.51
C MET A 140 -3.79 12.52 -4.40
N GLU A 141 -4.50 13.63 -4.53
CA GLU A 141 -4.09 14.79 -5.34
C GLU A 141 -2.87 15.47 -4.74
N LEU A 142 -2.82 15.61 -3.40
CA LEU A 142 -1.66 16.15 -2.69
C LEU A 142 -0.43 15.25 -2.87
N ALA A 143 -0.61 13.93 -2.73
CA ALA A 143 0.46 12.96 -2.93
C ALA A 143 0.99 13.01 -4.38
N ASP A 144 0.11 13.00 -5.37
CA ASP A 144 0.52 13.06 -6.78
C ASP A 144 1.29 14.36 -7.10
N LYS A 145 0.85 15.49 -6.53
CA LYS A 145 1.55 16.76 -6.67
C LYS A 145 2.98 16.69 -6.11
N VAL A 146 3.17 16.11 -4.92
CA VAL A 146 4.51 15.92 -4.32
C VAL A 146 5.40 15.06 -5.23
N TYR A 147 4.87 13.93 -5.71
CA TYR A 147 5.65 12.98 -6.48
C TYR A 147 6.05 13.52 -7.85
N ARG A 148 5.14 14.23 -8.52
CA ARG A 148 5.42 14.83 -9.83
C ARG A 148 6.45 15.94 -9.71
N ASP A 149 6.28 16.82 -8.73
CA ASP A 149 7.12 18.01 -8.55
C ASP A 149 8.54 17.66 -8.04
N GLN A 150 8.68 16.61 -7.21
CA GLN A 150 9.95 16.33 -6.51
C GLN A 150 10.62 15.02 -6.92
N LEU A 151 9.88 14.05 -7.47
CA LEU A 151 10.37 12.69 -7.72
C LEU A 151 10.24 12.24 -9.19
N GLY A 152 9.64 13.07 -10.06
CA GLY A 152 9.38 12.70 -11.46
C GLY A 152 8.35 11.56 -11.60
N CYS A 153 7.61 11.25 -10.53
CA CYS A 153 6.70 10.11 -10.46
C CYS A 153 5.23 10.54 -10.31
N LYS A 154 4.31 9.68 -10.75
CA LYS A 154 2.88 9.67 -10.41
C LYS A 154 2.69 8.78 -9.18
N PHE A 155 2.00 9.31 -8.17
CA PHE A 155 1.60 8.54 -6.98
C PHE A 155 0.26 7.82 -7.21
N VAL A 156 0.17 6.55 -6.80
CA VAL A 156 -1.09 5.81 -6.67
C VAL A 156 -1.07 4.98 -5.39
N LEU A 157 -2.09 5.10 -4.53
CA LEU A 157 -2.23 4.27 -3.32
C LEU A 157 -2.40 2.79 -3.70
N CYS A 158 -1.59 1.90 -3.13
CA CYS A 158 -1.59 0.48 -3.50
C CYS A 158 -1.16 -0.44 -2.34
N GLY A 159 -1.78 -0.31 -1.18
CA GLY A 159 -1.51 -1.19 -0.06
C GLY A 159 -1.70 -0.47 1.26
N ASN A 160 -2.11 -1.21 2.28
CA ASN A 160 -2.08 -0.73 3.64
C ASN A 160 -1.80 -1.91 4.59
N THR A 161 -0.97 -1.69 5.61
CA THR A 161 -0.63 -2.75 6.58
C THR A 161 -1.56 -2.78 7.79
N GLY A 162 -2.34 -1.72 8.01
CA GLY A 162 -3.10 -1.55 9.25
C GLY A 162 -2.24 -0.96 10.36
N VAL A 163 -2.73 -1.05 11.59
CA VAL A 163 -1.95 -0.69 12.78
C VAL A 163 -0.87 -1.74 12.98
N GLN A 164 0.38 -1.32 13.06
CA GLN A 164 1.53 -2.19 13.24
C GLN A 164 1.89 -2.37 14.73
N HIS A 165 2.70 -3.38 15.04
CA HIS A 165 3.31 -3.46 16.38
C HIS A 165 4.60 -2.64 16.42
N PRO A 166 4.88 -1.88 17.51
CA PRO A 166 6.05 -1.02 17.66
C PRO A 166 7.38 -1.78 17.68
N GLY A 167 7.36 -3.11 17.85
CA GLY A 167 8.48 -3.96 17.49
C GLY A 167 8.77 -5.09 18.47
N TRP A 168 9.79 -5.86 18.07
CA TRP A 168 10.42 -6.94 18.81
C TRP A 168 11.71 -6.44 19.45
N SER A 169 11.99 -6.85 20.69
CA SER A 169 13.28 -6.58 21.32
C SER A 169 13.93 -7.81 21.95
N THR A 170 15.25 -7.85 21.84
CA THR A 170 16.13 -8.80 22.54
C THR A 170 16.29 -8.44 24.02
N LYS A 171 16.02 -7.18 24.38
CA LYS A 171 16.13 -6.64 25.75
C LYS A 171 14.77 -6.17 26.24
N GLU A 172 14.54 -6.28 27.54
CA GLU A 172 13.31 -5.75 28.13
C GLU A 172 13.44 -4.22 28.27
N VAL A 173 12.43 -3.49 27.81
CA VAL A 173 12.27 -2.05 27.88
C VAL A 173 11.06 -1.82 28.78
N LYS A 174 11.29 -1.20 29.94
CA LYS A 174 10.25 -0.99 30.97
C LYS A 174 9.90 0.48 31.13
N SER A 175 10.75 1.37 30.65
CA SER A 175 10.65 2.80 30.85
C SER A 175 11.35 3.56 29.74
N LEU A 176 11.11 4.87 29.69
CA LEU A 176 11.76 5.79 28.76
C LEU A 176 13.30 5.69 28.78
N ALA A 177 13.89 5.45 29.95
CA ALA A 177 15.34 5.37 30.12
C ALA A 177 15.98 4.20 29.34
N ASP A 178 15.22 3.11 29.12
CA ASP A 178 15.72 1.90 28.47
C ASP A 178 15.88 2.07 26.95
N PHE A 179 15.28 3.11 26.35
CA PHE A 179 15.51 3.44 24.94
C PHE A 179 16.90 4.04 24.69
N LYS A 180 17.55 4.60 25.72
CA LYS A 180 18.86 5.24 25.57
C LYS A 180 19.93 4.18 25.26
N GLY A 181 20.58 4.33 24.10
CA GLY A 181 21.58 3.40 23.59
C GLY A 181 21.00 2.12 22.98
N LEU A 182 19.67 1.96 22.96
CA LEU A 182 19.02 0.83 22.32
C LEU A 182 19.22 0.92 20.81
N LYS A 183 19.74 -0.14 20.19
CA LYS A 183 19.96 -0.17 18.75
C LYS A 183 18.67 -0.58 18.05
N MET A 184 18.06 0.33 17.32
CA MET A 184 16.74 0.11 16.72
C MET A 184 16.82 0.12 15.19
N ARG A 185 16.16 -0.84 14.56
CA ARG A 185 15.72 -0.71 13.16
C ARG A 185 14.30 -0.14 13.18
N MET A 186 14.16 1.08 12.69
CA MET A 186 12.88 1.78 12.53
C MET A 186 13.00 2.84 11.41
N PRO A 187 12.00 3.00 10.52
CA PRO A 187 11.98 4.05 9.51
C PRO A 187 11.21 5.31 9.94
N GLY A 188 11.18 6.31 9.05
CA GLY A 188 10.25 7.44 9.13
C GLY A 188 10.50 8.43 10.28
N ILE A 189 9.41 9.08 10.70
CA ILE A 189 9.40 10.15 11.73
C ILE A 189 9.71 9.58 13.11
N ALA A 190 9.18 8.39 13.41
CA ALA A 190 9.40 7.73 14.71
C ALA A 190 10.89 7.44 14.94
N ALA A 191 11.61 7.00 13.90
CA ALA A 191 13.06 6.81 13.96
C ALA A 191 13.82 8.06 14.44
N GLU A 192 13.49 9.23 13.90
CA GLU A 192 14.15 10.48 14.29
C GLU A 192 13.81 10.88 15.72
N ALA A 193 12.57 10.63 16.17
CA ALA A 193 12.15 10.88 17.55
C ALA A 193 12.88 9.95 18.54
N MET A 194 12.98 8.65 18.23
CA MET A 194 13.72 7.70 19.06
C MET A 194 15.21 8.06 19.13
N LYS A 195 15.79 8.56 18.04
CA LYS A 195 17.16 9.09 18.03
C LYS A 195 17.32 10.29 18.96
N GLN A 196 16.34 11.20 19.03
CA GLN A 196 16.34 12.33 19.98
C GLN A 196 16.25 11.87 21.44
N LEU A 197 15.56 10.74 21.69
CA LEU A 197 15.53 10.07 23.00
C LEU A 197 16.81 9.27 23.33
N GLY A 198 17.79 9.26 22.44
CA GLY A 198 19.09 8.63 22.65
C GLY A 198 19.20 7.19 22.16
N ALA A 199 18.21 6.67 21.43
CA ALA A 199 18.35 5.40 20.73
C ALA A 199 19.35 5.52 19.57
N VAL A 200 19.96 4.39 19.19
CA VAL A 200 20.83 4.29 18.01
C VAL A 200 20.01 3.69 16.88
N VAL A 201 19.47 4.54 16.00
CA VAL A 201 18.60 4.08 14.91
C VAL A 201 19.40 3.82 13.64
N VAL A 202 19.15 2.66 13.02
CA VAL A 202 19.72 2.26 11.73
C VAL A 202 18.59 1.97 10.74
N ASN A 203 18.83 2.30 9.48
CA ASN A 203 17.91 1.95 8.40
C ASN A 203 18.53 0.82 7.58
N VAL A 204 17.90 -0.35 7.62
CA VAL A 204 18.30 -1.51 6.81
C VAL A 204 17.13 -1.98 5.93
N PRO A 205 17.39 -2.43 4.70
CA PRO A 205 16.38 -3.02 3.82
C PRO A 205 15.72 -4.25 4.44
N GLY A 206 14.50 -4.56 4.02
CA GLY A 206 13.73 -5.70 4.54
C GLY A 206 14.46 -7.03 4.49
N SER A 207 15.22 -7.27 3.41
CA SER A 207 16.03 -8.47 3.22
C SER A 207 17.11 -8.69 4.29
N GLU A 208 17.51 -7.65 5.02
CA GLU A 208 18.62 -7.67 5.98
C GLU A 208 18.16 -7.60 7.44
N VAL A 209 16.88 -7.32 7.71
CA VAL A 209 16.36 -7.08 9.07
C VAL A 209 16.56 -8.31 9.97
N THR A 210 16.19 -9.51 9.50
CA THR A 210 16.35 -10.73 10.30
C THR A 210 17.82 -11.00 10.63
N ALA A 211 18.72 -10.79 9.67
CA ALA A 211 20.16 -10.98 9.88
C ALA A 211 20.71 -9.97 10.89
N ALA A 212 20.29 -8.70 10.80
CA ALA A 212 20.70 -7.65 11.73
C ALA A 212 20.23 -7.92 13.17
N LEU A 213 19.03 -8.47 13.35
CA LEU A 213 18.53 -8.90 14.66
C LEU A 213 19.31 -10.12 15.17
N ALA A 214 19.50 -11.14 14.34
CA ALA A 214 20.18 -12.37 14.70
C ALA A 214 21.66 -12.16 15.09
N SER A 215 22.34 -11.21 14.44
CA SER A 215 23.74 -10.85 14.75
C SER A 215 23.90 -9.92 15.95
N GLY A 216 22.81 -9.33 16.47
CA GLY A 216 22.86 -8.28 17.49
C GLY A 216 23.37 -6.93 16.96
N THR A 217 23.33 -6.71 15.64
CA THR A 217 23.55 -5.38 15.05
C THR A 217 22.46 -4.42 15.54
N VAL A 218 21.23 -4.91 15.70
CA VAL A 218 20.11 -4.21 16.34
C VAL A 218 19.54 -5.03 17.49
N ASP A 219 19.10 -4.35 18.54
CA ASP A 219 18.42 -4.91 19.71
C ASP A 219 16.89 -4.84 19.59
N TRP A 220 16.39 -3.97 18.71
CA TRP A 220 14.98 -3.74 18.47
C TRP A 220 14.71 -3.68 16.96
N VAL A 221 13.68 -4.39 16.50
CA VAL A 221 13.18 -4.28 15.12
C VAL A 221 11.69 -4.08 15.12
N GLU A 222 11.21 -3.10 14.37
CA GLU A 222 9.83 -3.10 13.90
C GLU A 222 9.78 -3.61 12.46
N TRP A 223 8.60 -4.04 12.02
CA TRP A 223 8.39 -4.41 10.62
C TRP A 223 6.95 -4.18 10.15
N ASN A 224 5.99 -4.89 10.74
CA ASN A 224 4.56 -4.63 10.52
C ASN A 224 3.65 -5.33 11.54
N ASN A 225 3.18 -6.52 11.20
CA ASN A 225 2.13 -7.23 11.87
C ASN A 225 2.59 -8.69 12.04
N PRO A 226 1.96 -9.44 12.96
CA PRO A 226 2.32 -10.83 13.20
C PRO A 226 2.40 -11.69 11.93
N HIS A 227 1.57 -11.43 10.92
CA HIS A 227 1.67 -12.15 9.64
C HIS A 227 3.01 -11.96 8.92
N GLY A 228 3.47 -10.72 8.74
CA GLY A 228 4.74 -10.46 8.07
C GLY A 228 5.93 -10.84 8.95
N GLU A 229 5.86 -10.56 10.24
CA GLU A 229 6.93 -10.84 11.20
C GLU A 229 7.15 -12.34 11.44
N ALA A 230 6.09 -13.15 11.35
CA ALA A 230 6.22 -14.61 11.41
C ALA A 230 7.07 -15.16 10.27
N SER A 231 6.93 -14.60 9.06
CA SER A 231 7.74 -15.00 7.90
C SER A 231 9.21 -14.62 8.04
N MET A 232 9.50 -13.59 8.83
CA MET A 232 10.85 -13.11 9.15
C MET A 232 11.45 -13.81 10.38
N ALA A 233 10.63 -14.59 11.09
CA ALA A 233 10.97 -15.38 12.26
C ALA A 233 11.66 -14.61 13.41
N PHE A 234 11.28 -13.35 13.64
CA PHE A 234 11.89 -12.52 14.70
C PHE A 234 11.78 -13.13 16.10
N TYR A 235 10.71 -13.89 16.38
CA TYR A 235 10.50 -14.62 17.63
C TYR A 235 11.63 -15.61 17.99
N ARG A 236 12.51 -15.97 17.04
CA ARG A 236 13.68 -16.82 17.29
C ARG A 236 14.84 -16.07 17.95
N PHE A 237 14.88 -14.75 17.79
CA PHE A 237 16.01 -13.91 18.19
C PHE A 237 15.61 -12.85 19.24
N ALA A 238 14.32 -12.49 19.30
CA ALA A 238 13.76 -11.53 20.24
C ALA A 238 12.60 -12.14 21.04
N LYS A 239 12.50 -11.77 22.31
CA LYS A 239 11.52 -12.33 23.26
C LYS A 239 10.39 -11.37 23.58
N TYR A 240 10.68 -10.07 23.59
CA TYR A 240 9.72 -9.05 24.01
C TYR A 240 9.03 -8.46 22.79
N TYR A 241 7.70 -8.42 22.80
CA TYR A 241 6.91 -7.88 21.70
C TYR A 241 5.99 -6.79 22.23
N TYR A 242 6.11 -5.58 21.68
CA TYR A 242 5.53 -4.39 22.30
C TYR A 242 4.21 -3.97 21.67
N THR A 243 3.42 -3.20 22.42
CA THR A 243 2.17 -2.52 22.01
C THR A 243 2.03 -1.22 22.83
N PRO A 244 1.31 -0.16 22.39
CA PRO A 244 0.60 -0.01 21.11
C PRO A 244 1.50 0.44 19.95
N GLY A 245 1.00 0.25 18.73
CA GLY A 245 1.56 0.76 17.47
C GLY A 245 1.53 2.27 17.35
N PHE A 246 2.36 2.98 18.12
CA PHE A 246 2.40 4.45 18.08
C PHE A 246 2.99 5.01 16.79
N HIS A 247 4.01 4.32 16.26
CA HIS A 247 4.81 4.75 15.13
C HIS A 247 4.09 4.62 13.78
N GLU A 248 3.26 3.60 13.60
CA GLU A 248 2.63 3.19 12.33
C GLU A 248 1.19 2.70 12.56
N SER A 249 0.21 3.59 12.37
CA SER A 249 -1.22 3.37 12.68
C SER A 249 -2.07 2.95 11.47
N GLY A 250 -1.51 3.02 10.26
CA GLY A 250 -2.19 2.64 9.04
C GLY A 250 -1.32 2.85 7.82
N THR A 251 -0.12 2.25 7.81
CA THR A 251 0.92 2.55 6.81
C THR A 251 0.42 2.31 5.41
N ALA A 252 0.23 3.40 4.68
CA ALA A 252 -0.14 3.42 3.28
C ALA A 252 1.09 3.11 2.42
N LEU A 253 0.90 2.21 1.45
CA LEU A 253 1.87 1.84 0.44
C LEU A 253 1.44 2.35 -0.92
N GLU A 254 2.33 2.24 -1.88
CA GLU A 254 2.18 2.96 -3.13
C GLU A 254 2.65 2.18 -4.34
N LEU A 255 2.13 2.62 -5.48
CA LEU A 255 2.86 2.62 -6.74
C LEU A 255 3.45 4.02 -6.94
N PHE A 256 4.73 4.06 -7.25
CA PHE A 256 5.37 5.23 -7.83
C PHE A 256 5.63 4.89 -9.30
N ILE A 257 5.01 5.64 -10.21
CA ILE A 257 5.00 5.37 -11.65
C ILE A 257 5.75 6.50 -12.36
N ASN A 258 6.57 6.25 -13.36
CA ASN A 258 7.20 7.35 -14.11
C ASN A 258 6.12 8.27 -14.70
N SER A 259 6.20 9.58 -14.42
CA SER A 259 5.14 10.52 -14.81
C SER A 259 4.90 10.54 -16.32
N LYS A 260 5.97 10.47 -17.13
CA LYS A 260 5.85 10.49 -18.59
C LYS A 260 5.24 9.20 -19.12
N ALA A 261 5.62 8.04 -18.56
CA ALA A 261 5.01 6.76 -18.91
C ALA A 261 3.51 6.75 -18.58
N TRP A 262 3.15 7.27 -17.40
CA TRP A 262 1.75 7.43 -16.99
C TRP A 262 0.97 8.34 -17.94
N ASP A 263 1.51 9.52 -18.25
CA ASP A 263 0.84 10.52 -19.09
C ASP A 263 0.68 10.04 -20.55
N GLY A 264 1.52 9.08 -20.98
CA GLY A 264 1.41 8.41 -22.28
C GLY A 264 0.37 7.28 -22.36
N LEU A 265 -0.20 6.85 -21.23
CA LEU A 265 -1.25 5.83 -21.23
C LEU A 265 -2.59 6.36 -21.75
N SER A 266 -3.39 5.46 -22.34
CA SER A 266 -4.82 5.73 -22.55
C SER A 266 -5.54 5.93 -21.21
N LYS A 267 -6.66 6.65 -21.22
CA LYS A 267 -7.50 6.81 -20.03
C LYS A 267 -8.02 5.49 -19.49
N GLU A 268 -8.24 4.52 -20.37
CA GLU A 268 -8.64 3.15 -20.02
C GLU A 268 -7.53 2.45 -19.23
N ASN A 269 -6.27 2.56 -19.66
CA ASN A 269 -5.14 1.96 -18.95
C ASN A 269 -4.80 2.68 -17.63
N GLN A 270 -4.97 4.01 -17.58
CA GLN A 270 -4.87 4.76 -16.32
C GLN A 270 -5.92 4.27 -15.31
N ALA A 271 -7.19 4.17 -15.74
CA ALA A 271 -8.26 3.66 -14.90
C ALA A 271 -8.04 2.21 -14.48
N LEU A 272 -7.55 1.34 -15.39
CA LEU A 272 -7.20 -0.05 -15.07
C LEU A 272 -6.19 -0.12 -13.91
N ILE A 273 -5.09 0.63 -13.99
CA ILE A 273 -4.07 0.66 -12.93
C ILE A 273 -4.68 1.16 -11.62
N GLU A 274 -5.41 2.26 -11.64
CA GLU A 274 -6.02 2.83 -10.43
C GLU A 274 -7.00 1.86 -9.74
N GLN A 275 -7.82 1.15 -10.52
CA GLN A 275 -8.78 0.17 -9.97
C GLN A 275 -8.07 -1.08 -9.45
N CYS A 276 -7.06 -1.59 -10.14
CA CYS A 276 -6.24 -2.70 -9.65
C CYS A 276 -5.49 -2.31 -8.36
N ALA A 277 -4.94 -1.10 -8.29
CA ALA A 277 -4.26 -0.59 -7.10
C ALA A 277 -5.22 -0.43 -5.90
N ALA A 278 -6.43 0.11 -6.12
CA ALA A 278 -7.45 0.21 -5.09
C ALA A 278 -7.89 -1.18 -4.56
N ALA A 279 -8.03 -2.17 -5.44
CA ALA A 279 -8.32 -3.54 -5.04
C ALA A 279 -7.17 -4.15 -4.22
N THR A 280 -5.93 -3.93 -4.64
CA THR A 280 -4.72 -4.37 -3.90
C THR A 280 -4.65 -3.72 -2.52
N ASN A 281 -4.98 -2.43 -2.42
CA ASN A 281 -4.99 -1.69 -1.15
C ASN A 281 -5.86 -2.37 -0.08
N VAL A 282 -7.09 -2.71 -0.44
CA VAL A 282 -8.04 -3.37 0.48
C VAL A 282 -7.67 -4.84 0.72
N ARG A 283 -7.25 -5.56 -0.33
CA ARG A 283 -6.87 -6.97 -0.22
C ARG A 283 -5.68 -7.16 0.72
N MET A 284 -4.63 -6.35 0.56
CA MET A 284 -3.42 -6.43 1.37
C MET A 284 -3.73 -6.18 2.85
N LEU A 285 -4.51 -5.15 3.16
CA LEU A 285 -4.97 -4.88 4.52
C LEU A 285 -5.74 -6.07 5.09
N SER A 286 -6.63 -6.66 4.30
CA SER A 286 -7.43 -7.83 4.71
C SER A 286 -6.58 -9.07 4.96
N GLU A 287 -5.55 -9.30 4.13
CA GLU A 287 -4.55 -10.37 4.31
C GLU A 287 -3.81 -10.21 5.65
N PHE A 288 -3.30 -9.01 5.93
CA PHE A 288 -2.63 -8.73 7.21
C PHE A 288 -3.56 -8.97 8.40
N VAL A 289 -4.79 -8.46 8.36
CA VAL A 289 -5.75 -8.60 9.46
C VAL A 289 -6.10 -10.08 9.70
N TRP A 290 -6.42 -10.83 8.64
CA TRP A 290 -6.85 -12.22 8.74
C TRP A 290 -5.76 -13.14 9.30
N TYR A 291 -4.56 -13.06 8.74
CA TYR A 291 -3.49 -13.98 9.09
C TYR A 291 -2.72 -13.59 10.35
N SER A 292 -2.78 -12.32 10.78
CA SER A 292 -2.05 -11.88 11.99
C SER A 292 -2.63 -12.44 13.29
N GLY A 293 -3.95 -12.63 13.37
CA GLY A 293 -4.60 -13.15 14.59
C GLY A 293 -4.05 -14.51 15.03
N PRO A 294 -4.07 -15.53 14.15
CA PRO A 294 -3.47 -16.83 14.46
C PRO A 294 -1.95 -16.75 14.74
N GLN A 295 -1.19 -15.96 13.98
CA GLN A 295 0.26 -15.83 14.18
C GLN A 295 0.61 -15.21 15.54
N PHE A 296 -0.15 -14.20 15.97
CA PHE A 296 0.01 -13.62 17.31
C PHE A 296 -0.23 -14.65 18.41
N GLN A 297 -1.26 -15.49 18.27
CA GLN A 297 -1.52 -16.58 19.22
C GLN A 297 -0.38 -17.60 19.23
N GLU A 298 0.23 -17.92 18.08
CA GLU A 298 1.39 -18.82 18.01
C GLU A 298 2.65 -18.21 18.65
N PHE A 299 2.89 -16.91 18.49
CA PHE A 299 3.99 -16.21 19.17
C PHE A 299 3.93 -16.44 20.69
N ILE A 300 2.74 -16.24 21.29
CA ILE A 300 2.56 -16.41 22.74
C ILE A 300 2.59 -17.90 23.12
N SER A 301 1.72 -18.71 22.51
CA SER A 301 1.47 -20.09 22.96
C SER A 301 2.57 -21.08 22.61
N LYS A 302 3.27 -20.88 21.48
CA LYS A 302 4.30 -21.83 20.98
C LYS A 302 5.71 -21.30 21.11
N HIS A 303 5.91 -19.99 20.97
CA HIS A 303 7.25 -19.40 20.94
C HIS A 303 7.65 -18.70 22.25
N GLY A 304 6.74 -18.61 23.22
CA GLY A 304 7.04 -18.03 24.53
C GLY A 304 7.32 -16.52 24.46
N THR A 305 6.82 -15.86 23.40
CA THR A 305 6.88 -14.41 23.25
C THR A 305 6.20 -13.73 24.43
N GLN A 306 6.84 -12.68 24.93
CA GLN A 306 6.37 -11.90 26.06
C GLN A 306 5.82 -10.56 25.59
N GLU A 307 4.50 -10.43 25.58
CA GLU A 307 3.84 -9.16 25.28
C GLU A 307 4.19 -8.11 26.35
N ARG A 308 4.48 -6.89 25.89
CA ARG A 308 4.79 -5.74 26.73
C ARG A 308 4.02 -4.52 26.26
N VAL A 309 3.60 -3.71 27.21
CA VAL A 309 2.94 -2.45 26.94
C VAL A 309 3.97 -1.35 27.18
N ILE A 310 4.15 -0.47 26.20
CA ILE A 310 4.87 0.79 26.39
C ILE A 310 3.97 1.67 27.26
N ASP A 311 4.48 2.10 28.40
CA ASP A 311 3.70 2.87 29.37
C ASP A 311 3.34 4.28 28.85
N ASP A 312 2.30 4.87 29.44
CA ASP A 312 1.77 6.16 29.02
C ASP A 312 2.81 7.29 29.15
N GLU A 313 3.69 7.25 30.17
CA GLU A 313 4.73 8.27 30.35
C GLU A 313 5.74 8.22 29.20
N SER A 314 6.19 7.01 28.84
CA SER A 314 7.04 6.77 27.67
C SER A 314 6.35 7.20 26.37
N LEU A 315 5.07 6.86 26.17
CA LEU A 315 4.30 7.26 24.99
C LEU A 315 4.15 8.78 24.86
N VAL A 316 3.90 9.49 25.97
CA VAL A 316 3.82 10.95 25.99
C VAL A 316 5.18 11.57 25.65
N ALA A 317 6.27 11.06 26.22
CA ALA A 317 7.62 11.54 25.91
C ALA A 317 7.97 11.32 24.43
N ILE A 318 7.68 10.13 23.88
CA ILE A 318 7.85 9.81 22.46
C ILE A 318 7.00 10.74 21.59
N GLY A 319 5.73 10.97 21.94
CA GLY A 319 4.84 11.87 21.23
C GLY A 319 5.34 13.32 21.19
N ASN A 320 5.94 13.80 22.28
CA ASN A 320 6.53 15.13 22.34
C ASN A 320 7.75 15.27 21.40
N GLU A 321 8.64 14.28 21.34
CA GLU A 321 9.77 14.30 20.40
C GLU A 321 9.29 14.15 18.94
N ILE A 322 8.27 13.33 18.69
CA ILE A 322 7.60 13.28 17.37
C ILE A 322 7.10 14.66 16.97
N GLY A 323 6.47 15.41 17.88
CA GLY A 323 6.01 16.78 17.62
C GLY A 323 7.14 17.70 17.14
N LYS A 324 8.32 17.64 17.77
CA LYS A 324 9.50 18.42 17.37
C LYS A 324 10.07 18.00 16.01
N VAL A 325 10.10 16.70 15.73
CA VAL A 325 10.50 16.18 14.42
C VAL A 325 9.54 16.68 13.34
N ILE A 326 8.23 16.59 13.58
CA ILE A 326 7.20 17.11 12.67
C ILE A 326 7.38 18.61 12.45
N GLU A 327 7.60 19.40 13.51
CA GLU A 327 7.85 20.84 13.40
C GLU A 327 9.04 21.15 12.49
N THR A 328 10.11 20.36 12.60
CA THR A 328 11.29 20.47 11.73
C THR A 328 10.94 20.18 10.27
N ILE A 329 10.18 19.12 10.00
CA ILE A 329 9.79 18.71 8.63
C ILE A 329 8.83 19.73 8.01
N ILE A 330 7.78 20.16 8.72
CA ILE A 330 6.82 21.13 8.15
C ILE A 330 7.45 22.51 7.95
N SER A 331 8.56 22.79 8.64
CA SER A 331 9.34 24.01 8.47
C SER A 331 10.34 23.93 7.32
N SER A 332 10.72 22.73 6.85
CA SER A 332 11.72 22.56 5.80
C SER A 332 11.23 22.93 4.40
N ASP A 333 9.94 22.70 4.11
CA ASP A 333 9.37 23.00 2.80
C ASP A 333 7.84 23.16 2.82
N LYS A 334 7.29 23.72 1.73
CA LYS A 334 5.85 23.98 1.59
C LYS A 334 5.00 22.73 1.44
N TYR A 335 5.51 21.69 0.77
CA TYR A 335 4.76 20.46 0.51
C TYR A 335 4.51 19.73 1.82
N SER A 336 5.53 19.61 2.66
CA SER A 336 5.46 19.03 3.99
C SER A 336 4.41 19.74 4.85
N ARG A 337 4.38 21.08 4.81
CA ARG A 337 3.40 21.88 5.54
C ARG A 337 1.96 21.66 5.03
N GLU A 338 1.78 21.65 3.71
CA GLU A 338 0.47 21.45 3.07
C GLU A 338 -0.10 20.05 3.36
N VAL A 339 0.71 19.00 3.17
CA VAL A 339 0.33 17.61 3.45
C VAL A 339 0.00 17.42 4.93
N TYR A 340 0.84 17.92 5.82
CA TYR A 340 0.60 17.82 7.27
C TYR A 340 -0.67 18.56 7.68
N ALA A 341 -0.90 19.78 7.19
CA ALA A 341 -2.12 20.54 7.51
C ALA A 341 -3.39 19.80 7.04
N SER A 342 -3.35 19.17 5.86
CA SER A 342 -4.45 18.35 5.35
C SER A 342 -4.72 17.13 6.23
N LEU A 343 -3.68 16.40 6.64
CA LEU A 343 -3.79 15.25 7.53
C LEU A 343 -4.31 15.62 8.91
N MET A 344 -3.84 16.72 9.49
CA MET A 344 -4.32 17.18 10.80
C MET A 344 -5.79 17.56 10.77
N LYS A 345 -6.26 18.20 9.69
CA LYS A 345 -7.69 18.46 9.48
C LYS A 345 -8.48 17.16 9.38
N ALA A 346 -7.99 16.16 8.65
CA ALA A 346 -8.63 14.86 8.57
C ALA A 346 -8.70 14.20 9.96
N ARG A 347 -7.60 14.21 10.71
CA ARG A 347 -7.51 13.64 12.06
C ARG A 347 -8.49 14.30 13.02
N GLU A 348 -8.56 15.64 13.01
CA GLU A 348 -9.51 16.40 13.84
C GLU A 348 -10.96 16.02 13.55
N LEU A 349 -11.32 15.82 12.29
CA LEU A 349 -12.67 15.45 11.87
C LEU A 349 -13.02 13.99 12.14
N GLN A 350 -12.07 13.06 11.94
CA GLN A 350 -12.34 11.62 12.02
C GLN A 350 -12.20 11.05 13.43
N MET A 351 -11.24 11.52 14.22
CA MET A 351 -10.93 10.92 15.52
C MET A 351 -12.14 10.91 16.49
N PRO A 352 -12.97 11.97 16.61
CA PRO A 352 -14.17 11.91 17.45
C PRO A 352 -15.17 10.84 17.00
N TYR A 353 -15.34 10.67 15.69
CA TYR A 353 -16.23 9.64 15.12
C TYR A 353 -15.68 8.23 15.42
N SER A 354 -14.42 7.97 15.07
CA SER A 354 -13.77 6.67 15.31
C SER A 354 -13.68 6.30 16.79
N ASN A 355 -13.51 7.29 17.68
CA ASN A 355 -13.59 7.06 19.12
C ASN A 355 -14.99 6.62 19.55
N ASN A 356 -16.04 7.29 19.05
CA ASN A 356 -17.43 6.98 19.40
C ASN A 356 -17.93 5.66 18.77
N THR A 357 -17.36 5.24 17.64
CA THR A 357 -17.77 4.02 16.94
C THR A 357 -16.81 2.87 17.21
N GLU A 358 -15.63 2.88 16.61
CA GLU A 358 -14.69 1.76 16.62
C GLU A 358 -14.14 1.50 18.02
N VAL A 359 -13.70 2.53 18.75
CA VAL A 359 -13.13 2.34 20.09
C VAL A 359 -14.19 1.85 21.08
N GLU A 360 -15.36 2.49 21.12
CA GLU A 360 -16.46 2.03 21.98
C GLU A 360 -16.95 0.64 21.60
N PHE A 361 -17.02 0.32 20.30
CA PHE A 361 -17.35 -1.04 19.85
C PHE A 361 -16.30 -2.06 20.31
N MET A 362 -15.00 -1.77 20.17
CA MET A 362 -13.93 -2.68 20.61
C MET A 362 -13.97 -2.91 22.13
N ARG A 363 -14.26 -1.86 22.91
CA ARG A 363 -14.50 -1.96 24.36
C ARG A 363 -15.71 -2.84 24.66
N ALA A 364 -16.85 -2.58 24.01
CA ALA A 364 -18.07 -3.35 24.19
C ALA A 364 -17.89 -4.82 23.78
N ARG A 365 -17.18 -5.09 22.68
CA ARG A 365 -16.87 -6.45 22.17
C ARG A 365 -16.06 -7.28 23.15
N ALA A 366 -15.25 -6.66 24.00
CA ALA A 366 -14.42 -7.32 25.00
C ALA A 366 -15.17 -7.62 26.32
N LEU A 367 -16.43 -7.20 26.46
CA LEU A 367 -17.24 -7.50 27.64
C LEU A 367 -17.53 -9.01 27.75
N PRO A 368 -17.76 -9.52 28.98
CA PRO A 368 -17.89 -10.96 29.24
C PRO A 368 -19.26 -11.51 28.80
N TYR A 369 -19.51 -11.56 27.49
CA TYR A 369 -20.69 -12.19 26.91
C TYR A 369 -20.48 -13.69 26.70
N VAL A 370 -21.59 -14.43 26.68
CA VAL A 370 -21.59 -15.85 26.30
C VAL A 370 -22.00 -15.94 24.83
N PHE A 371 -21.03 -16.16 23.95
CA PHE A 371 -21.28 -16.51 22.56
C PHE A 371 -21.50 -18.03 22.40
N PRO A 372 -22.34 -18.47 21.44
CA PRO A 372 -22.44 -19.88 21.11
C PRO A 372 -21.06 -20.45 20.75
N LYS A 373 -20.73 -21.63 21.30
CA LYS A 373 -19.57 -22.40 20.85
C LYS A 373 -19.90 -22.99 19.47
N VAL A 374 -19.05 -22.74 18.48
CA VAL A 374 -19.17 -23.28 17.11
C VAL A 374 -18.14 -24.38 16.90
#